data_AF-A0A1A0MVE0-F1
#
_entry.id   AF-A0A1A0MVE0-F1
#
_cell.length_a   1.000
_cell.length_b   1.000
_cell.length_c   1.000
_cell.angle_alpha   90.00
_cell.angle_beta   90.00
_cell.angle_gamma   90.00
#
_symmetry.space_group_name_H-M   'P 1'
#
loop_
_entity.id
_entity.type
_entity.pdbx_description
1 polymer ?
#
loop_
_entity_poly.entity_id
_entity_poly.type
_entity_poly.pdbx_seq_one_letter_code
_entity_poly.pdbx_strand_id
1 'polypeptide(L)'
;MSNPSGPDQGHEPAADAVTSADSAPTEAAPAVGDDQAERRYTAPSGMDSSATKFIERTPDPATEIISTPTEPINSGKPVAPQMIPPRGDGPTAPGRRRSWGWVVALILVIAALAAVAILGTLLLTRGSNSSASQEDKVRSTIENFDVAVQRGDLATLRTITCGATRDSYVKYDDRAWADTHARVAAAKQYPVVASIDQVVINGDHAEANVTTFMAYAPQTRSTRSFDLQFRDDQWKICQSPNS
;
A
#
# COMPACT_ATOMS: atom_id res chain seq x y z
N MET A 1 -50.10 -48.83 -46.62
CA MET A 1 -51.54 -48.92 -46.33
C MET A 1 -51.70 -49.25 -44.86
N SER A 2 -52.40 -48.37 -44.15
CA SER A 2 -53.17 -48.58 -42.91
C SER A 2 -52.47 -49.05 -41.63
N ASN A 3 -52.39 -48.12 -40.69
CA ASN A 3 -52.46 -48.37 -39.24
C ASN A 3 -53.95 -48.51 -38.82
N PRO A 4 -54.27 -49.16 -37.69
CA PRO A 4 -55.33 -48.61 -36.83
C PRO A 4 -55.04 -48.69 -35.31
N SER A 5 -55.23 -47.53 -34.67
CA SER A 5 -55.84 -47.17 -33.37
C SER A 5 -55.81 -48.09 -32.12
N GLY A 6 -55.42 -47.51 -30.96
CA GLY A 6 -55.54 -48.02 -29.57
C GLY A 6 -56.96 -47.95 -28.95
N PRO A 7 -57.17 -48.14 -27.62
CA PRO A 7 -56.84 -47.10 -26.61
C PRO A 7 -56.55 -47.56 -25.13
N ASP A 8 -56.19 -46.56 -24.31
CA ASP A 8 -56.48 -46.30 -22.87
C ASP A 8 -55.89 -47.10 -21.66
N GLN A 9 -55.20 -46.32 -20.81
CA GLN A 9 -55.30 -46.15 -19.34
C GLN A 9 -55.05 -47.30 -18.34
N GLY A 10 -54.24 -46.97 -17.32
CA GLY A 10 -54.16 -47.67 -16.02
C GLY A 10 -52.82 -47.41 -15.32
N HIS A 11 -52.77 -46.48 -14.35
CA HIS A 11 -52.69 -46.75 -12.90
C HIS A 11 -51.37 -47.36 -12.40
N GLU A 12 -50.63 -46.54 -11.63
CA GLU A 12 -49.76 -46.79 -10.45
C GLU A 12 -49.33 -48.21 -10.03
N PRO A 13 -48.18 -48.31 -9.32
CA PRO A 13 -48.30 -48.43 -7.86
C PRO A 13 -47.26 -47.64 -7.04
N ALA A 14 -47.77 -46.92 -6.02
CA ALA A 14 -47.41 -46.97 -4.59
C ALA A 14 -46.72 -48.28 -4.11
N ALA A 15 -46.03 -48.44 -2.98
CA ALA A 15 -45.62 -47.62 -1.85
C ALA A 15 -44.61 -48.47 -1.03
N ASP A 16 -43.81 -47.77 -0.23
CA ASP A 16 -43.30 -48.10 1.10
C ASP A 16 -43.24 -49.57 1.60
N ALA A 17 -42.04 -49.97 2.05
CA ALA A 17 -41.89 -50.80 3.23
C ALA A 17 -40.55 -50.52 3.94
N VAL A 18 -40.67 -49.91 5.11
CA VAL A 18 -39.69 -49.71 6.17
C VAL A 18 -39.38 -51.05 6.85
N THR A 19 -38.11 -51.34 7.20
CA THR A 19 -37.77 -51.87 8.53
C THR A 19 -36.27 -51.78 8.84
N SER A 20 -35.99 -51.32 10.05
CA SER A 20 -34.69 -51.15 10.68
C SER A 20 -34.23 -52.44 11.37
N ALA A 21 -32.93 -52.65 11.42
CA ALA A 21 -32.18 -53.39 12.45
C ALA A 21 -30.69 -53.17 12.13
N ASP A 22 -29.73 -53.02 13.04
CA ASP A 22 -29.68 -52.92 14.49
C ASP A 22 -28.18 -52.70 14.76
N SER A 23 -27.77 -51.68 15.52
CA SER A 23 -26.41 -51.57 16.09
C SER A 23 -26.33 -50.43 17.09
N ALA A 24 -26.45 -50.77 18.37
CA ALA A 24 -25.95 -50.04 19.53
C ALA A 24 -25.89 -51.03 20.72
N PRO A 25 -25.34 -50.68 21.90
CA PRO A 25 -24.03 -50.10 22.22
C PRO A 25 -23.35 -50.86 23.40
N THR A 26 -22.05 -50.67 23.65
CA THR A 26 -21.39 -51.01 24.95
C THR A 26 -20.15 -50.14 25.11
N GLU A 27 -20.23 -49.03 25.83
CA GLU A 27 -19.85 -48.85 27.25
C GLU A 27 -18.33 -48.87 27.49
N ALA A 28 -17.76 -47.71 27.85
CA ALA A 28 -16.90 -47.52 29.03
C ALA A 28 -16.20 -46.15 28.99
N ALA A 29 -16.61 -45.24 29.88
CA ALA A 29 -15.68 -44.31 30.52
C ALA A 29 -15.10 -45.03 31.76
N PRO A 30 -13.81 -44.86 32.09
CA PRO A 30 -13.39 -43.84 33.07
C PRO A 30 -12.03 -43.22 32.66
N ALA A 31 -11.35 -42.28 33.30
CA ALA A 31 -11.35 -41.73 34.65
C ALA A 31 -10.72 -40.32 34.59
N VAL A 32 -11.01 -39.52 35.61
CA VAL A 32 -10.28 -38.29 35.95
C VAL A 32 -8.82 -38.63 36.26
N GLY A 33 -7.90 -37.85 35.68
CA GLY A 33 -6.49 -37.79 36.07
C GLY A 33 -6.04 -36.34 36.05
N ASP A 34 -6.12 -35.68 37.20
CA ASP A 34 -5.26 -34.55 37.53
C ASP A 34 -3.86 -35.12 37.73
N ASP A 35 -2.87 -34.69 36.95
CA ASP A 35 -1.52 -34.45 37.46
C ASP A 35 -0.67 -33.66 36.46
N GLN A 36 0.15 -32.82 37.07
CA GLN A 36 0.71 -31.58 36.54
C GLN A 36 1.87 -31.74 35.56
N ALA A 37 2.14 -30.59 34.91
CA ALA A 37 3.41 -30.11 34.37
C ALA A 37 3.72 -30.44 32.90
N GLU A 38 3.58 -29.43 32.02
CA GLU A 38 4.71 -28.94 31.19
C GLU A 38 4.33 -27.60 30.48
N ARG A 39 4.87 -26.50 31.02
CA ARG A 39 5.46 -25.31 30.32
C ARG A 39 4.56 -24.44 29.41
N ARG A 40 4.10 -23.29 29.93
CA ARG A 40 4.75 -21.95 29.83
C ARG A 40 5.03 -21.47 28.39
N TYR A 41 4.11 -20.68 27.84
CA TYR A 41 4.41 -19.50 27.01
C TYR A 41 3.31 -18.44 27.18
N THR A 42 3.26 -17.81 28.35
CA THR A 42 2.72 -16.45 28.47
C THR A 42 3.87 -15.49 28.21
N ALA A 43 3.79 -14.74 27.11
CA ALA A 43 4.75 -13.69 26.82
C ALA A 43 4.75 -12.66 27.97
N PRO A 44 5.92 -12.16 28.41
CA PRO A 44 5.97 -11.13 29.42
C PRO A 44 5.33 -9.84 28.88
N SER A 45 4.33 -9.34 29.59
CA SER A 45 3.69 -8.05 29.39
C SER A 45 4.75 -6.94 29.35
N GLY A 46 4.99 -6.35 28.18
CA GLY A 46 5.98 -5.29 27.97
C GLY A 46 5.55 -3.91 28.49
N MET A 47 4.98 -3.85 29.70
CA MET A 47 4.42 -2.62 30.28
C MET A 47 4.84 -2.41 31.74
N ASP A 48 6.13 -2.63 32.04
CA ASP A 48 6.79 -2.03 33.21
C ASP A 48 8.13 -1.45 32.76
N SER A 49 8.09 -0.20 32.31
CA SER A 49 9.29 0.59 31.98
C SER A 49 9.18 1.97 32.61
N SER A 50 9.02 2.01 33.93
CA SER A 50 9.29 3.20 34.74
C SER A 50 10.79 3.32 35.03
N ALA A 51 11.58 3.50 33.98
CA ALA A 51 12.97 3.92 34.08
C ALA A 51 13.17 5.18 33.22
N THR A 52 12.65 6.30 33.70
CA THR A 52 13.02 7.63 33.22
C THR A 52 14.50 7.87 33.51
N LYS A 53 15.36 7.62 32.51
CA LYS A 53 16.75 8.08 32.56
C LYS A 53 16.78 9.59 32.42
N PHE A 54 17.24 10.26 33.47
CA PHE A 54 17.54 11.69 33.48
C PHE A 54 18.67 11.97 32.49
N ILE A 55 18.46 12.88 31.53
CA ILE A 55 19.51 13.34 30.63
C ILE A 55 20.26 14.48 31.33
N GLU A 56 21.52 14.24 31.68
CA GLU A 56 22.43 15.27 32.21
C GLU A 56 22.56 16.40 31.18
N ARG A 57 22.20 17.63 31.56
CA ARG A 57 22.37 18.81 30.71
C ARG A 57 23.80 19.30 30.83
N THR A 58 24.58 19.20 29.74
CA THR A 58 25.88 19.86 29.63
C THR A 58 25.72 21.36 29.89
N PRO A 59 26.57 21.99 30.74
CA PRO A 59 26.49 23.41 31.00
C PRO A 59 26.81 24.25 29.75
N ASP A 60 26.00 25.28 29.55
CA ASP A 60 26.13 26.29 28.50
C ASP A 60 27.50 27.01 28.59
N PRO A 61 28.26 27.18 27.50
CA PRO A 61 29.49 27.98 27.56
C PRO A 61 29.16 29.45 27.80
N ALA A 62 29.96 30.07 28.69
CA ALA A 62 29.82 31.45 29.09
C ALA A 62 29.90 32.43 27.91
N THR A 63 28.94 33.35 27.86
CA THR A 63 28.93 34.56 27.04
C THR A 63 30.27 35.29 27.12
N GLU A 64 30.96 35.42 25.99
CA GLU A 64 32.12 36.30 25.88
C GLU A 64 31.69 37.76 25.89
N ILE A 65 32.15 38.45 26.93
CA ILE A 65 31.98 39.87 27.20
C ILE A 65 33.04 40.58 26.36
N ILE A 66 32.64 41.35 25.36
CA ILE A 66 33.55 42.19 24.58
C ILE A 66 34.06 43.31 25.50
N SER A 67 35.25 43.11 26.06
CA SER A 67 36.02 44.15 26.73
C SER A 67 36.60 45.09 25.68
N THR A 68 36.08 46.31 25.57
CA THR A 68 36.73 47.40 24.83
C THR A 68 37.81 48.04 25.71
N PRO A 69 39.09 48.06 25.30
CA PRO A 69 40.09 48.90 25.96
C PRO A 69 39.96 50.34 25.44
N THR A 70 39.62 51.24 26.35
CA THR A 70 39.85 52.67 26.22
C THR A 70 41.34 52.95 26.42
N GLU A 71 41.99 53.64 25.49
CA GLU A 71 43.22 54.38 25.78
C GLU A 71 43.25 55.76 25.06
N PRO A 72 43.97 56.74 25.63
CA PRO A 72 43.55 58.13 25.64
C PRO A 72 44.22 59.04 24.60
N ILE A 73 43.62 60.21 24.47
CA ILE A 73 43.97 61.38 23.65
C ILE A 73 45.45 61.80 23.85
N ASN A 74 46.16 62.13 22.76
CA ASN A 74 47.30 63.03 22.83
C ASN A 74 47.31 64.05 21.68
N SER A 75 47.27 65.32 22.05
CA SER A 75 47.30 66.50 21.18
C SER A 75 48.73 67.01 21.05
N GLY A 76 49.18 67.30 19.81
CA GLY A 76 50.23 68.32 19.61
C GLY A 76 51.19 68.13 18.42
N LYS A 77 50.95 68.85 17.32
CA LYS A 77 51.86 69.80 16.63
C LYS A 77 51.26 70.20 15.26
N PRO A 78 51.24 71.48 14.86
CA PRO A 78 50.86 71.84 13.50
C PRO A 78 52.03 71.57 12.54
N VAL A 79 51.82 70.71 11.55
CA VAL A 79 52.80 70.45 10.48
C VAL A 79 52.33 71.14 9.21
N ALA A 80 53.20 72.00 8.66
CA ALA A 80 52.96 72.77 7.44
C ALA A 80 52.77 71.86 6.20
N PRO A 81 52.03 72.32 5.16
CA PRO A 81 51.74 71.50 3.99
C PRO A 81 53.01 71.25 3.16
N GLN A 82 53.40 69.97 3.05
CA GLN A 82 54.45 69.52 2.15
C GLN A 82 53.86 69.34 0.75
N MET A 83 54.41 70.08 -0.22
CA MET A 83 54.05 70.02 -1.64
C MET A 83 54.52 68.67 -2.21
N ILE A 84 53.59 67.87 -2.74
CA ILE A 84 53.91 66.61 -3.45
C ILE A 84 54.16 66.97 -4.93
N PRO A 85 55.32 66.62 -5.52
CA PRO A 85 55.57 66.81 -6.95
C PRO A 85 54.54 66.03 -7.79
N PRO A 86 54.09 66.54 -8.94
CA PRO A 86 53.22 65.79 -9.83
C PRO A 86 53.92 64.50 -10.23
N ARG A 87 53.30 63.35 -9.91
CA ARG A 87 53.74 62.07 -10.47
C ARG A 87 53.48 62.14 -11.96
N GLY A 88 54.56 62.22 -12.73
CA GLY A 88 54.54 62.01 -14.17
C GLY A 88 53.90 60.67 -14.51
N ASP A 89 53.36 60.62 -15.72
CA ASP A 89 52.57 59.56 -16.31
C ASP A 89 53.13 58.15 -16.03
N GLY A 90 52.51 57.48 -15.06
CA GLY A 90 52.62 56.03 -14.90
C GLY A 90 51.67 55.35 -15.89
N PRO A 91 52.08 54.24 -16.53
CA PRO A 91 51.27 53.57 -17.54
C PRO A 91 49.92 53.14 -16.96
N THR A 92 48.86 53.41 -17.71
CA THR A 92 47.48 53.01 -17.44
C THR A 92 47.42 51.55 -16.97
N ALA A 93 46.90 51.33 -15.77
CA ALA A 93 46.61 49.98 -15.29
C ALA A 93 45.72 49.27 -16.32
N PRO A 94 46.08 48.06 -16.80
CA PRO A 94 45.21 47.34 -17.70
C PRO A 94 43.92 47.02 -16.95
N GLY A 95 42.81 47.56 -17.46
CA GLY A 95 41.47 47.27 -16.95
C GLY A 95 41.30 45.77 -16.87
N ARG A 96 41.28 45.24 -15.65
CA ARG A 96 41.05 43.83 -15.36
C ARG A 96 39.63 43.53 -15.81
N ARG A 97 39.49 43.07 -17.06
CA ARG A 97 38.25 42.49 -17.58
C ARG A 97 37.94 41.33 -16.64
N ARG A 98 37.05 41.56 -15.67
CA ARG A 98 36.63 40.58 -14.68
C ARG A 98 36.09 39.40 -15.47
N SER A 99 36.84 38.31 -15.47
CA SER A 99 36.65 37.17 -16.37
C SER A 99 35.28 36.56 -16.12
N TRP A 100 34.32 36.96 -16.96
CA TRP A 100 32.94 36.46 -16.95
C TRP A 100 32.90 34.94 -17.15
N GLY A 101 33.97 34.37 -17.73
CA GLY A 101 34.18 32.92 -17.82
C GLY A 101 34.13 32.16 -16.49
N TRP A 102 34.50 32.78 -15.36
CA TRP A 102 34.35 32.12 -14.05
C TRP A 102 32.90 32.11 -13.58
N VAL A 103 32.12 33.15 -13.92
CA VAL A 103 30.67 33.20 -13.65
C VAL A 103 29.95 32.16 -14.50
N VAL A 104 30.31 32.03 -15.78
CA VAL A 104 29.77 30.98 -16.67
C VAL A 104 30.14 29.58 -16.16
N ALA A 105 31.40 29.36 -15.75
CA ALA A 105 31.82 28.09 -15.17
C ALA A 105 31.04 27.75 -13.88
N LEU A 106 30.83 28.73 -13.00
CA LEU A 106 30.05 28.56 -11.79
C LEU A 106 28.58 28.22 -12.09
N ILE A 107 27.97 28.89 -13.06
CA ILE A 107 26.59 28.61 -13.49
C ILE A 107 26.47 27.19 -14.05
N LEU A 108 27.43 26.74 -14.87
CA LEU A 108 27.42 25.38 -15.40
C LEU A 108 27.53 24.31 -14.32
N VAL A 109 28.35 24.55 -13.29
CA VAL A 109 28.44 23.64 -12.13
C VAL A 109 27.12 23.59 -11.36
N ILE A 110 26.49 24.75 -11.11
CA ILE A 110 25.19 24.79 -10.43
C ILE A 110 24.12 24.11 -11.27
N ALA A 111 24.09 24.34 -12.58
CA ALA A 111 23.15 23.70 -13.50
C ALA A 111 23.33 22.18 -13.53
N ALA A 112 24.58 21.69 -13.55
CA ALA A 112 24.87 20.26 -13.49
C ALA A 112 24.40 19.64 -12.16
N LEU A 113 24.65 20.30 -11.03
CA LEU A 113 24.17 19.83 -9.72
C LEU A 113 22.65 19.83 -9.63
N ALA A 114 21.99 20.85 -10.16
CA ALA A 114 20.53 20.92 -10.24
C ALA A 114 19.97 19.78 -11.10
N ALA A 115 20.57 19.50 -12.26
CA ALA A 115 20.16 18.38 -13.11
C ALA A 115 20.32 17.03 -12.40
N VAL A 116 21.41 16.81 -11.66
CA VAL A 116 21.61 15.59 -10.86
C VAL A 116 20.60 15.49 -9.72
N ALA A 117 20.28 16.59 -9.04
CA ALA A 117 19.27 16.62 -8.00
C ALA A 117 17.86 16.33 -8.55
N ILE A 118 17.51 16.89 -9.71
CA ILE A 118 16.24 16.63 -10.41
C ILE A 118 16.17 15.17 -10.87
N LEU A 119 17.25 14.65 -11.46
CA LEU A 119 17.30 13.24 -11.88
C LEU A 119 17.23 12.29 -10.68
N GLY A 120 17.92 12.62 -9.58
CA GLY A 120 17.87 11.89 -8.33
C GLY A 120 16.47 11.88 -7.73
N THR A 121 15.79 13.04 -7.68
CA THR A 121 14.40 13.13 -7.21
C THR A 121 13.42 12.42 -8.13
N LEU A 122 13.59 12.45 -9.46
CA LEU A 122 12.77 11.69 -10.40
C LEU A 122 12.99 10.17 -10.27
N LEU A 123 14.22 9.70 -10.07
CA LEU A 123 14.52 8.30 -9.84
C LEU A 123 14.00 7.83 -8.48
N LEU A 124 14.16 8.65 -7.44
CA LEU A 124 13.60 8.39 -6.12
C LEU A 124 12.07 8.37 -6.16
N THR A 125 11.43 9.31 -6.86
CA THR A 125 9.96 9.35 -6.97
C THR A 125 9.38 8.23 -7.83
N ARG A 126 10.13 7.71 -8.81
CA ARG A 126 9.75 6.47 -9.51
C ARG A 126 9.85 5.23 -8.62
N GLY A 127 10.80 5.22 -7.69
CA GLY A 127 11.00 4.17 -6.70
C GLY A 127 10.25 4.35 -5.37
N SER A 128 9.62 5.51 -5.12
CA SER A 128 9.04 5.88 -3.82
C SER A 128 7.57 5.53 -3.66
N ASN A 129 7.01 4.69 -4.52
CA ASN A 129 5.88 3.91 -4.07
C ASN A 129 6.46 2.86 -3.11
N SER A 130 6.62 3.22 -1.83
CA SER A 130 7.10 2.28 -0.81
C SER A 130 6.31 0.98 -0.91
N SER A 131 6.93 -0.17 -0.59
CA SER A 131 6.23 -1.46 -0.62
C SER A 131 4.93 -1.40 0.18
N ALA A 132 4.96 -0.77 1.36
CA ALA A 132 3.78 -0.50 2.18
C ALA A 132 2.69 0.30 1.41
N SER A 133 3.08 1.35 0.66
CA SER A 133 2.13 2.11 -0.15
C SER A 133 1.55 1.31 -1.32
N GLN A 134 2.31 0.39 -1.92
CA GLN A 134 1.80 -0.50 -2.97
C GLN A 134 0.89 -1.58 -2.39
N GLU A 135 1.24 -2.16 -1.26
CA GLU A 135 0.39 -3.10 -0.52
C GLU A 135 -0.94 -2.47 -0.16
N ASP A 136 -0.95 -1.20 0.29
CA ASP A 136 -2.17 -0.46 0.57
C ASP A 136 -3.03 -0.24 -0.69
N LYS A 137 -2.41 0.05 -1.84
CA LYS A 137 -3.13 0.17 -3.12
C LYS A 137 -3.71 -1.17 -3.57
N VAL A 138 -3.00 -2.28 -3.38
CA VAL A 138 -3.51 -3.63 -3.65
C VAL A 138 -4.70 -3.94 -2.74
N ARG A 139 -4.55 -3.70 -1.43
CA ARG A 139 -5.62 -3.90 -0.43
C ARG A 139 -6.86 -3.09 -0.78
N SER A 140 -6.70 -1.81 -1.09
CA SER A 140 -7.79 -0.93 -1.52
C SER A 140 -8.47 -1.42 -2.82
N THR A 141 -7.70 -1.96 -3.77
CA THR A 141 -8.28 -2.53 -5.00
C THR A 141 -9.16 -3.74 -4.72
N ILE A 142 -8.73 -4.63 -3.82
CA ILE A 142 -9.51 -5.80 -3.40
C ILE A 142 -10.79 -5.38 -2.68
N GLU A 143 -10.70 -4.40 -1.77
CA GLU A 143 -11.87 -3.85 -1.07
C GLU A 143 -12.86 -3.19 -2.05
N ASN A 144 -12.35 -2.41 -3.01
CA ASN A 144 -13.18 -1.79 -4.05
C ASN A 144 -13.87 -2.84 -4.93
N PHE A 145 -13.17 -3.94 -5.25
CA PHE A 145 -13.77 -5.05 -5.97
C PHE A 145 -14.88 -5.74 -5.18
N ASP A 146 -14.64 -6.05 -3.91
CA ASP A 146 -15.64 -6.64 -3.02
C ASP A 146 -16.90 -5.76 -2.95
N VAL A 147 -16.74 -4.45 -2.73
CA VAL A 147 -17.85 -3.49 -2.73
C VAL A 147 -18.56 -3.42 -4.08
N ALA A 148 -17.81 -3.43 -5.20
CA ALA A 148 -18.39 -3.39 -6.53
C ALA A 148 -19.20 -4.65 -6.86
N VAL A 149 -18.74 -5.84 -6.44
CA VAL A 149 -19.49 -7.10 -6.53
C VAL A 149 -20.78 -7.01 -5.70
N GLN A 150 -20.68 -6.54 -4.46
CA GLN A 150 -21.85 -6.42 -3.57
C GLN A 150 -22.90 -5.44 -4.10
N ARG A 151 -22.47 -4.30 -4.65
CA ARG A 151 -23.36 -3.26 -5.19
C ARG A 151 -23.82 -3.52 -6.63
N GLY A 152 -23.20 -4.46 -7.33
CA GLY A 152 -23.46 -4.69 -8.75
C GLY A 152 -22.94 -3.55 -9.63
N ASP A 153 -21.88 -2.86 -9.22
CA ASP A 153 -21.30 -1.75 -9.99
C ASP A 153 -20.46 -2.27 -11.17
N LEU A 154 -21.15 -2.48 -12.29
CA LEU A 154 -20.56 -3.05 -13.50
C LEU A 154 -19.46 -2.17 -14.09
N ALA A 155 -19.61 -0.85 -14.01
CA ALA A 155 -18.63 0.09 -14.54
C ALA A 155 -17.31 -0.01 -13.77
N THR A 156 -17.38 -0.06 -12.43
CA THR A 156 -16.22 -0.29 -11.58
C THR A 156 -15.62 -1.66 -11.84
N LEU A 157 -16.42 -2.73 -11.86
CA LEU A 157 -15.93 -4.10 -12.11
C LEU A 157 -15.15 -4.20 -13.43
N ARG A 158 -15.63 -3.58 -14.50
CA ARG A 158 -14.94 -3.55 -15.80
C ARG A 158 -13.63 -2.76 -15.80
N THR A 159 -13.49 -1.80 -14.89
CA THR A 159 -12.34 -0.90 -14.81
C THR A 159 -11.22 -1.52 -13.98
N ILE A 160 -11.57 -2.14 -12.85
CA ILE A 160 -10.61 -2.65 -11.87
C ILE A 160 -10.26 -4.13 -12.07
N THR A 161 -10.77 -4.77 -13.12
CA THR A 161 -10.42 -6.14 -13.48
C THR A 161 -9.66 -6.18 -14.80
N CYS A 162 -8.95 -7.27 -15.07
CA CYS A 162 -8.28 -7.51 -16.34
C CYS A 162 -8.41 -8.98 -16.79
N GLY A 163 -7.95 -9.26 -18.02
CA GLY A 163 -7.97 -10.61 -18.59
C GLY A 163 -9.37 -11.26 -18.57
N ALA A 164 -9.40 -12.56 -18.29
CA ALA A 164 -10.62 -13.36 -18.29
C ALA A 164 -11.70 -12.85 -17.30
N THR A 165 -11.27 -12.33 -16.15
CA THR A 165 -12.19 -11.74 -15.15
C THR A 165 -12.94 -10.55 -15.75
N ARG A 166 -12.22 -9.62 -16.39
CA ARG A 166 -12.85 -8.49 -17.08
C ARG A 166 -13.73 -8.93 -18.25
N ASP A 167 -13.24 -9.90 -19.01
CA ASP A 167 -13.96 -10.45 -20.17
C ASP A 167 -15.33 -11.05 -19.77
N SER A 168 -15.48 -11.53 -18.53
CA SER A 168 -16.78 -11.97 -18.02
C SER A 168 -17.77 -10.82 -17.82
N TYR A 169 -17.30 -9.64 -17.36
CA TYR A 169 -18.15 -8.48 -17.08
C TYR A 169 -18.50 -7.65 -18.32
N VAL A 170 -17.59 -7.56 -19.30
CA VAL A 170 -17.85 -6.79 -20.54
C VAL A 170 -18.92 -7.43 -21.44
N LYS A 171 -19.24 -8.72 -21.24
CA LYS A 171 -20.27 -9.43 -22.02
C LYS A 171 -21.70 -9.01 -21.72
N TYR A 172 -21.95 -8.47 -20.53
CA TYR A 172 -23.28 -8.00 -20.14
C TYR A 172 -23.52 -6.59 -20.68
N ASP A 173 -24.77 -6.19 -20.88
CA ASP A 173 -25.12 -4.77 -20.84
C ASP A 173 -25.55 -4.39 -19.40
N ASP A 174 -25.75 -3.10 -19.14
CA ASP A 174 -26.06 -2.62 -17.78
C ASP A 174 -27.39 -3.18 -17.27
N ARG A 175 -28.39 -3.38 -18.14
CA ARG A 175 -29.70 -3.90 -17.74
C ARG A 175 -29.64 -5.40 -17.45
N ALA A 176 -29.03 -6.18 -18.34
CA ALA A 176 -28.86 -7.61 -18.18
C ALA A 176 -28.02 -7.94 -16.93
N TRP A 177 -27.01 -7.12 -16.64
CA TRP A 177 -26.24 -7.22 -15.41
C TRP A 177 -27.07 -6.89 -14.19
N ALA A 178 -27.79 -5.76 -14.17
CA ALA A 178 -28.63 -5.37 -13.04
C ALA A 178 -29.67 -6.46 -12.70
N ASP A 179 -30.32 -7.04 -13.71
CA ASP A 179 -31.26 -8.15 -13.52
C ASP A 179 -30.57 -9.40 -12.94
N THR A 180 -29.37 -9.72 -13.42
CA THR A 180 -28.58 -10.87 -12.94
C THR A 180 -28.10 -10.66 -11.51
N HIS A 181 -27.53 -9.49 -11.22
CA HIS A 181 -27.08 -9.10 -9.90
C HIS A 181 -28.24 -9.09 -8.89
N ALA A 182 -29.40 -8.54 -9.26
CA ALA A 182 -30.57 -8.53 -8.38
C ALA A 182 -30.98 -9.94 -7.93
N ARG A 183 -30.96 -10.93 -8.84
CA ARG A 183 -31.23 -12.34 -8.51
C ARG A 183 -30.18 -12.92 -7.56
N VAL A 184 -28.90 -12.69 -7.85
CA VAL A 184 -27.78 -13.16 -7.01
C VAL A 184 -27.82 -12.51 -5.62
N ALA A 185 -28.10 -11.21 -5.56
CA ALA A 185 -28.17 -10.44 -4.32
C ALA A 185 -29.35 -10.85 -3.45
N ALA A 186 -30.54 -11.06 -4.05
CA ALA A 186 -31.72 -11.57 -3.33
C ALA A 186 -31.46 -12.95 -2.70
N ALA A 187 -30.72 -13.81 -3.39
CA ALA A 187 -30.29 -15.12 -2.87
C ALA A 187 -29.07 -15.04 -1.94
N LYS A 188 -28.45 -13.86 -1.78
CA LYS A 188 -27.17 -13.65 -1.08
C LYS A 188 -26.04 -14.58 -1.57
N GLN A 189 -26.08 -14.95 -2.85
CA GLN A 189 -25.15 -15.89 -3.49
C GLN A 189 -23.92 -15.18 -4.09
N TYR A 190 -23.33 -14.25 -3.35
CA TYR A 190 -22.07 -13.61 -3.72
C TYR A 190 -21.03 -13.78 -2.61
N PRO A 191 -19.74 -13.86 -2.95
CA PRO A 191 -18.67 -13.87 -1.97
C PRO A 191 -18.51 -12.48 -1.32
N VAL A 192 -18.07 -12.47 -0.07
CA VAL A 192 -17.68 -11.28 0.70
C VAL A 192 -16.27 -11.49 1.23
N VAL A 193 -15.43 -10.46 1.13
CA VAL A 193 -14.08 -10.46 1.71
C VAL A 193 -14.18 -10.14 3.20
N ALA A 194 -13.73 -11.06 4.05
CA ALA A 194 -13.71 -10.88 5.50
C ALA A 194 -12.41 -10.24 6.00
N SER A 195 -11.29 -10.66 5.43
CA SER A 195 -9.95 -10.13 5.73
C SER A 195 -9.01 -10.34 4.55
N ILE A 196 -8.02 -9.45 4.47
CA ILE A 196 -6.88 -9.55 3.55
C ILE A 196 -5.68 -9.92 4.41
N ASP A 197 -5.34 -11.20 4.38
CA ASP A 197 -4.45 -11.83 5.35
C ASP A 197 -2.98 -11.61 4.99
N GLN A 198 -2.65 -11.66 3.69
CA GLN A 198 -1.30 -11.44 3.19
C GLN A 198 -1.35 -10.81 1.80
N VAL A 199 -0.40 -9.92 1.52
CA VAL A 199 -0.15 -9.37 0.17
C VAL A 199 1.32 -9.58 -0.15
N VAL A 200 1.62 -10.13 -1.32
CA VAL A 200 2.98 -10.32 -1.84
C VAL A 200 3.07 -9.62 -3.18
N ILE A 201 3.99 -8.66 -3.31
CA ILE A 201 4.17 -7.87 -4.54
C ILE A 201 5.50 -8.25 -5.20
N ASN A 202 5.42 -8.62 -6.47
CA ASN A 202 6.54 -9.00 -7.33
C ASN A 202 6.51 -8.13 -8.59
N GLY A 203 7.13 -6.95 -8.52
CA GLY A 203 7.16 -6.01 -9.64
C GLY A 203 5.76 -5.46 -9.95
N ASP A 204 5.25 -5.76 -11.14
CA ASP A 204 3.91 -5.40 -11.61
C ASP A 204 2.86 -6.48 -11.33
N HIS A 205 3.22 -7.56 -10.62
CA HIS A 205 2.31 -8.60 -10.16
C HIS A 205 2.15 -8.54 -8.64
N ALA A 206 0.96 -8.86 -8.15
CA ALA A 206 0.72 -9.07 -6.73
C ALA A 206 -0.20 -10.27 -6.52
N GLU A 207 0.03 -10.99 -5.43
CA GLU A 207 -0.82 -12.07 -4.97
C GLU A 207 -1.30 -11.75 -3.56
N ALA A 208 -2.60 -11.89 -3.32
CA ALA A 208 -3.20 -11.58 -2.03
C ALA A 208 -4.06 -12.74 -1.51
N ASN A 209 -3.67 -13.28 -0.36
CA ASN A 209 -4.49 -14.25 0.35
C ASN A 209 -5.59 -13.54 1.13
N VAL A 210 -6.82 -13.96 0.90
CA VAL A 210 -8.02 -13.40 1.50
C VAL A 210 -8.85 -14.48 2.16
N THR A 211 -9.43 -14.17 3.31
CA THR A 211 -10.48 -14.98 3.91
C THR A 211 -11.82 -14.47 3.39
N THR A 212 -12.60 -15.36 2.78
CA THR A 212 -13.90 -15.03 2.16
C THR A 212 -15.01 -15.92 2.71
N PHE A 213 -16.26 -15.49 2.58
CA PHE A 213 -17.45 -16.30 2.84
C PHE A 213 -18.56 -15.93 1.86
N MET A 214 -19.57 -16.79 1.70
CA MET A 214 -20.78 -16.45 0.95
C MET A 214 -21.75 -15.66 1.84
N ALA A 215 -22.37 -14.59 1.32
CA ALA A 215 -23.21 -13.70 2.14
C ALA A 215 -24.41 -14.40 2.83
N TYR A 216 -24.88 -15.55 2.32
CA TYR A 216 -25.91 -16.35 3.00
C TYR A 216 -25.38 -17.21 4.17
N ALA A 217 -24.07 -17.44 4.27
CA ALA A 217 -23.43 -18.31 5.25
C ALA A 217 -22.11 -17.74 5.81
N PRO A 218 -22.13 -16.61 6.54
CA PRO A 218 -20.93 -15.91 7.02
C PRO A 218 -20.05 -16.70 7.99
N GLN A 219 -20.61 -17.74 8.61
CA GLN A 219 -19.90 -18.69 9.47
C GLN A 219 -19.03 -19.69 8.68
N THR A 220 -19.27 -19.86 7.36
CA THR A 220 -18.48 -20.77 6.52
C THR A 220 -17.45 -19.96 5.75
N ARG A 221 -16.23 -19.94 6.26
CA ARG A 221 -15.12 -19.16 5.71
C ARG A 221 -14.14 -20.04 4.94
N SER A 222 -13.50 -19.48 3.93
CA SER A 222 -12.45 -20.15 3.16
C SER A 222 -11.40 -19.14 2.72
N THR A 223 -10.14 -19.55 2.76
CA THR A 223 -9.02 -18.77 2.22
C THR A 223 -8.94 -18.97 0.71
N ARG A 224 -8.78 -17.88 -0.02
CA ARG A 224 -8.60 -17.85 -1.49
C ARG A 224 -7.51 -16.84 -1.82
N SER A 225 -6.86 -17.01 -2.98
CA SER A 225 -5.86 -16.06 -3.47
C SER A 225 -6.43 -15.20 -4.59
N PHE A 226 -6.18 -13.90 -4.54
CA PHE A 226 -6.41 -12.96 -5.64
C PHE A 226 -5.11 -12.68 -6.38
N ASP A 227 -5.12 -12.85 -7.69
CA ASP A 227 -4.06 -12.39 -8.58
C ASP A 227 -4.34 -10.95 -9.02
N LEU A 228 -3.40 -10.04 -8.81
CA LEU A 228 -3.47 -8.66 -9.25
C LEU A 228 -2.28 -8.29 -10.14
N GLN A 229 -2.51 -7.33 -11.02
CA GLN A 229 -1.47 -6.77 -11.89
C GLN A 229 -1.57 -5.25 -11.96
N PHE A 230 -0.42 -4.58 -11.96
CA PHE A 230 -0.32 -3.13 -12.07
C PHE A 230 -0.25 -2.74 -13.55
N ARG A 231 -1.36 -2.21 -14.09
CA ARG A 231 -1.49 -1.86 -15.50
C ARG A 231 -2.37 -0.63 -15.65
N ASP A 232 -2.10 0.18 -16.67
CA ASP A 232 -2.80 1.46 -16.89
C ASP A 232 -2.75 2.37 -15.64
N ASP A 233 -1.58 2.42 -15.00
CA ASP A 233 -1.32 3.16 -13.75
C ASP A 233 -2.22 2.78 -12.55
N GLN A 234 -2.82 1.58 -12.57
CA GLN A 234 -3.67 1.09 -11.48
C GLN A 234 -3.48 -0.42 -11.23
N TRP A 235 -3.63 -0.86 -9.98
CA TRP A 235 -3.80 -2.28 -9.68
C TRP A 235 -5.16 -2.77 -10.17
N LYS A 236 -5.17 -3.96 -10.77
CA LYS A 236 -6.37 -4.63 -11.30
C LYS A 236 -6.38 -6.10 -10.92
N ILE A 237 -7.56 -6.65 -10.67
CA ILE A 237 -7.76 -8.08 -10.40
C ILE A 237 -7.75 -8.86 -11.73
N CYS A 238 -6.84 -9.80 -11.84
CA CYS A 238 -6.48 -10.50 -13.07
C CYS A 238 -6.44 -12.02 -12.85
N GLN A 239 -7.45 -12.54 -12.14
CA GLN A 239 -7.55 -13.96 -11.80
C GLN A 239 -7.48 -14.82 -13.06
N SER A 240 -6.58 -15.81 -13.05
CA SER A 240 -6.57 -16.82 -14.11
C SER A 240 -7.64 -17.87 -13.82
N PRO A 241 -8.30 -18.43 -14.84
CA PRO A 241 -9.33 -19.45 -14.64
C PRO A 241 -8.81 -20.78 -14.06
N ASN A 242 -7.48 -20.94 -13.92
CA ASN A 242 -6.82 -22.14 -13.41
C ASN A 242 -5.94 -21.87 -12.17
N SER A 243 -6.08 -20.72 -11.49
CA SER A 243 -5.39 -20.47 -10.21
C SER A 243 -6.05 -21.24 -9.07
#